data_AF-A0A5S6R4Q0-F1
#
_entry.id   AF-A0A5S6R4Q0-F1
#
_cell.length_a   1.000
_cell.length_b   1.000
_cell.length_c   1.000
_cell.angle_alpha   90.00
_cell.angle_beta   90.00
_cell.angle_gamma   90.00
#
_symmetry.space_group_name_H-M   'P 1'
#
loop_
_entity.id
_entity.type
_entity.pdbx_description
1 polymer ?
#
loop_
_entity_poly.entity_id
_entity_poly.type
_entity_poly.pdbx_seq_one_letter_code
_entity_poly.pdbx_strand_id
1 'polypeptide(L)'
;MANNTTIPTCYSLSNQALQYPKFSLPRTPCTLAAEALNQCTVWRVRKYFVCSGATKQRKYRMTAAVVGRLVLTLLLGTALFCLVDAQATPDDLYANVDSVLSLNASTFDSSIFDRNDATIVMLYSRFCGACMGFAPAWINFAENVKGWKRFVKVAGINCALTLDGPKCRENGLDGYPTVRFYGYQSTGPGDGETVLDIHRHRDELPLLLAKYMVQDWNGKQPSGWPNLAFVPTYENEPGFQSPWAPYLVLIIQSREDSIGAAVTLDLSDQYAVETRILSYLHPFAQRYGFISTAQLPALVIKRRGSSQPIFISQNPMDRKAILSQISSTTNIANPLASIGATKPILQVAQRRESADPNKIFVHVSDLKSGLAYMLRHEVPLRKTIEYEQRVALHEFLRNLARYLPLERNLVYMLHELTSFVNRSNAPLSCDDWIQKYDDLQRAYLYPLPNETVWVACKGSNDIYRGYPCSVWMIFHLLTVQAYISDSQLSNFDPVNVPWSIYGYVKHFFGCRFCADNFGKSAQKMANFIHNKTDGVLWLWKSHNRASYFLKGHVTEDPEFPKNQFPYREICGTCFNPDGSYNEAVVFNFLLRFYSDIKTFIPQVGRPLAYGKIINSRHRGPG
;
A
#
# COMPACT_ATOMS: atom_id res chain seq x y z
N MET A 1 5.17 -50.26 -50.91
CA MET A 1 6.05 -49.56 -51.88
C MET A 1 6.67 -48.40 -51.09
N ALA A 2 7.94 -48.47 -50.63
CA ALA A 2 9.20 -48.52 -51.40
C ALA A 2 9.39 -47.22 -52.21
N ASN A 3 10.44 -46.40 -52.05
CA ASN A 3 11.74 -46.51 -51.34
C ASN A 3 11.95 -45.32 -50.36
N ASN A 4 12.82 -45.31 -49.33
CA ASN A 4 14.26 -45.65 -49.20
C ASN A 4 15.18 -44.65 -49.95
N THR A 5 16.31 -44.14 -49.43
CA THR A 5 17.07 -44.31 -48.15
C THR A 5 17.17 -42.95 -47.40
N THR A 6 18.04 -42.57 -46.43
CA THR A 6 19.24 -43.13 -45.75
C THR A 6 19.39 -42.52 -44.33
N ILE A 7 20.40 -42.92 -43.54
CA ILE A 7 20.85 -42.33 -42.25
C ILE A 7 22.41 -42.33 -42.24
N PRO A 8 23.09 -41.63 -41.32
CA PRO A 8 24.04 -42.36 -40.46
C PRO A 8 24.08 -41.92 -38.97
N THR A 9 24.61 -42.80 -38.11
CA THR A 9 24.79 -42.66 -36.65
C THR A 9 26.08 -43.37 -36.20
N CYS A 10 26.59 -43.26 -34.96
CA CYS A 10 26.12 -42.50 -33.79
C CYS A 10 27.14 -41.40 -33.38
N TYR A 11 27.86 -41.32 -32.24
CA TYR A 11 28.05 -42.15 -31.04
C TYR A 11 28.35 -41.26 -29.82
N SER A 12 28.18 -41.77 -28.60
CA SER A 12 28.73 -41.20 -27.37
C SER A 12 29.83 -42.11 -26.78
N LEU A 13 30.82 -41.53 -26.11
CA LEU A 13 31.79 -42.22 -25.25
C LEU A 13 32.30 -41.29 -24.12
N SER A 14 33.02 -41.85 -23.15
CA SER A 14 33.03 -41.39 -21.76
C SER A 14 34.34 -40.79 -21.22
N ASN A 15 34.20 -40.00 -20.15
CA ASN A 15 35.12 -39.81 -19.00
C ASN A 15 36.64 -40.01 -19.18
N GLN A 16 37.41 -38.98 -18.80
CA GLN A 16 38.59 -39.14 -17.94
C GLN A 16 38.86 -37.87 -17.12
N ALA A 17 39.59 -37.99 -16.01
CA ALA A 17 39.89 -36.92 -15.05
C ALA A 17 41.36 -36.92 -14.64
N LEU A 18 41.91 -35.76 -14.29
CA LEU A 18 43.26 -35.57 -13.72
C LEU A 18 43.26 -34.49 -12.62
N GLN A 19 44.35 -34.38 -11.85
CA GLN A 19 44.32 -34.00 -10.43
C GLN A 19 45.07 -32.70 -10.05
N TYR A 20 44.62 -32.13 -8.91
CA TYR A 20 45.31 -31.38 -7.85
C TYR A 20 46.86 -31.26 -7.87
N PRO A 21 47.44 -30.14 -7.38
CA PRO A 21 47.51 -29.81 -5.92
C PRO A 21 46.77 -28.50 -5.56
N LYS A 22 46.22 -28.22 -4.37
CA LYS A 22 46.44 -28.61 -2.95
C LYS A 22 47.75 -28.10 -2.29
N PHE A 23 47.63 -27.01 -1.53
CA PHE A 23 48.47 -26.69 -0.37
C PHE A 23 47.58 -26.23 0.79
N SER A 24 48.07 -26.29 2.04
CA SER A 24 47.23 -26.26 3.25
C SER A 24 47.83 -25.47 4.42
N LEU A 25 46.98 -24.69 5.10
CA LEU A 25 46.90 -24.37 6.55
C LEU A 25 48.19 -24.27 7.39
N PRO A 26 48.28 -23.24 8.25
CA PRO A 26 47.95 -23.51 9.68
C PRO A 26 46.96 -22.49 10.31
N ARG A 27 46.89 -22.46 11.65
CA ARG A 27 45.77 -21.93 12.48
C ARG A 27 46.10 -20.60 13.21
N THR A 28 45.02 -19.91 13.63
CA THR A 28 44.78 -18.96 14.77
C THR A 28 45.83 -18.88 15.91
N PRO A 29 45.92 -17.79 16.74
CA PRO A 29 44.81 -16.91 17.19
C PRO A 29 45.12 -15.40 17.49
N CYS A 30 44.13 -14.67 18.05
CA CYS A 30 44.23 -13.39 18.83
C CYS A 30 44.65 -12.09 18.07
N THR A 31 44.33 -10.84 18.45
CA THR A 31 43.42 -10.25 19.49
C THR A 31 43.10 -8.77 19.17
N LEU A 32 41.88 -8.32 19.51
CA LEU A 32 41.46 -6.96 19.95
C LEU A 32 41.76 -5.66 19.15
N ALA A 33 40.94 -4.63 19.45
CA ALA A 33 41.13 -3.18 19.31
C ALA A 33 40.81 -2.47 17.97
N ALA A 34 39.56 -1.97 17.90
CA ALA A 34 39.17 -0.53 17.76
C ALA A 34 39.56 0.33 16.54
N GLU A 35 38.62 1.24 16.21
CA GLU A 35 38.77 2.49 15.42
C GLU A 35 39.20 2.37 13.93
N ALA A 36 38.91 3.31 13.02
CA ALA A 36 37.80 4.24 12.82
C ALA A 36 37.97 4.89 11.41
N LEU A 37 36.94 5.59 10.91
CA LEU A 37 37.01 6.61 9.83
C LEU A 37 37.48 6.19 8.41
N ASN A 38 36.52 6.23 7.48
CA ASN A 38 36.60 6.87 6.15
C ASN A 38 37.96 6.95 5.40
N GLN A 39 38.01 6.28 4.23
CA GLN A 39 38.35 6.99 2.99
C GLN A 39 37.84 6.27 1.73
N CYS A 40 37.45 7.06 0.73
CA CYS A 40 36.99 6.56 -0.58
C CYS A 40 38.18 6.41 -1.54
N THR A 41 38.19 5.35 -2.35
CA THR A 41 39.21 5.15 -3.39
C THR A 41 38.61 5.21 -4.79
N VAL A 42 39.26 5.98 -5.67
CA VAL A 42 38.78 6.35 -7.02
C VAL A 42 38.74 5.16 -7.98
N TRP A 43 37.64 4.99 -8.71
CA TRP A 43 37.61 4.20 -9.95
C TRP A 43 37.95 5.06 -11.18
N ARG A 44 38.83 4.55 -12.04
CA ARG A 44 39.30 5.23 -13.25
C ARG A 44 38.29 5.09 -14.39
N VAL A 45 37.94 6.20 -15.04
CA VAL A 45 37.40 6.20 -16.42
C VAL A 45 38.54 6.56 -17.40
N ARG A 46 38.57 5.91 -18.57
CA ARG A 46 39.64 6.07 -19.57
C ARG A 46 39.53 7.37 -20.37
N LYS A 47 40.68 7.88 -20.82
CA LYS A 47 40.81 9.04 -21.73
C LYS A 47 40.13 8.78 -23.08
N TYR A 48 39.55 9.82 -23.65
CA TYR A 48 39.76 10.18 -25.06
C TYR A 48 40.18 11.66 -25.14
N PHE A 49 41.01 11.99 -26.13
CA PHE A 49 41.62 13.31 -26.31
C PHE A 49 41.11 13.97 -27.59
N VAL A 50 40.65 15.22 -27.49
CA VAL A 50 40.74 16.22 -28.57
C VAL A 50 41.08 17.55 -27.91
N CYS A 51 42.09 18.26 -28.43
CA CYS A 51 42.47 19.60 -27.95
C CYS A 51 42.77 20.52 -29.14
N SER A 52 42.10 21.66 -29.20
CA SER A 52 42.54 22.87 -29.89
C SER A 52 41.87 24.09 -29.26
N GLY A 53 42.44 25.29 -29.46
CA GLY A 53 41.93 26.55 -28.89
C GLY A 53 42.62 26.98 -27.60
N ALA A 54 43.70 27.76 -27.73
CA ALA A 54 44.44 28.32 -26.60
C ALA A 54 44.07 29.79 -26.35
N THR A 55 43.83 30.17 -25.09
CA THR A 55 44.07 31.56 -24.63
C THR A 55 44.26 31.68 -23.11
N LYS A 56 45.33 32.39 -22.71
CA LYS A 56 45.52 33.14 -21.44
C LYS A 56 44.90 32.57 -20.15
N GLN A 57 45.69 31.84 -19.37
CA GLN A 57 45.44 31.70 -17.92
C GLN A 57 45.60 33.05 -17.20
N ARG A 58 44.58 33.50 -16.46
CA ARG A 58 44.74 34.45 -15.34
C ARG A 58 44.94 33.67 -14.04
N LYS A 59 46.11 33.80 -13.40
CA LYS A 59 46.36 33.23 -12.07
C LYS A 59 45.65 34.04 -10.98
N TYR A 60 44.42 33.68 -10.64
CA TYR A 60 43.75 34.20 -9.45
C TYR A 60 44.32 33.51 -8.20
N ARG A 61 45.15 34.21 -7.42
CA ARG A 61 45.54 33.79 -6.06
C ARG A 61 44.37 34.01 -5.11
N MET A 62 43.50 33.02 -4.96
CA MET A 62 42.58 32.97 -3.82
C MET A 62 43.39 32.66 -2.56
N THR A 63 43.24 33.48 -1.51
CA THR A 63 43.92 33.26 -0.23
C THR A 63 43.23 32.14 0.56
N ALA A 64 43.98 31.47 1.44
CA ALA A 64 43.47 30.31 2.19
C ALA A 64 42.18 30.59 2.98
N ALA A 65 41.99 31.83 3.45
CA ALA A 65 40.78 32.28 4.13
C ALA A 65 39.49 32.17 3.26
N VAL A 66 39.61 32.32 1.93
CA VAL A 66 38.46 32.20 1.01
C VAL A 66 38.12 30.72 0.77
N VAL A 67 39.14 29.86 0.65
CA VAL A 67 38.96 28.40 0.53
C VAL A 67 38.35 27.83 1.82
N GLY A 68 38.86 28.23 2.98
CA GLY A 68 38.32 27.82 4.28
C GLY A 68 36.85 28.22 4.47
N ARG A 69 36.46 29.45 4.07
CA ARG A 69 35.06 29.87 4.07
C ARG A 69 34.19 29.04 3.12
N LEU A 70 34.65 28.78 1.89
CA LEU A 70 33.92 27.96 0.92
C LEU A 70 33.69 26.52 1.42
N VAL A 71 34.72 25.88 1.98
CA VAL A 71 34.61 24.53 2.56
C VAL A 71 33.67 24.52 3.77
N LEU A 72 33.75 25.52 4.65
CA LEU A 72 32.85 25.62 5.80
C LEU A 72 31.39 25.85 5.37
N THR A 73 31.13 26.66 4.33
CA THR A 73 29.79 26.80 3.76
C THR A 73 29.28 25.55 3.05
N LEU A 74 30.16 24.74 2.45
CA LEU A 74 29.77 23.44 1.89
C LEU A 74 29.37 22.46 3.01
N LEU A 75 30.17 22.37 4.07
CA LEU A 75 29.93 21.45 5.19
C LEU A 75 28.66 21.84 5.98
N LEU A 76 28.45 23.13 6.24
CA LEU A 76 27.21 23.64 6.81
C LEU A 76 26.02 23.45 5.85
N GLY A 77 26.22 23.61 4.54
CA GLY A 77 25.19 23.33 3.52
C GLY A 77 24.76 21.86 3.51
N THR A 78 25.71 20.91 3.63
CA THR A 78 25.38 19.48 3.76
C THR A 78 24.72 19.17 5.09
N ALA A 79 25.15 19.78 6.21
CA ALA A 79 24.51 19.57 7.50
C ALA A 79 23.06 20.09 7.53
N LEU A 80 22.77 21.20 6.86
CA LEU A 80 21.41 21.74 6.74
C LEU A 80 20.52 20.90 5.81
N PHE A 81 21.10 20.26 4.79
CA PHE A 81 20.37 19.30 3.94
C PHE A 81 20.06 17.96 4.64
N CYS A 82 20.79 17.62 5.70
CA CYS A 82 20.47 16.46 6.56
C CYS A 82 19.33 16.71 7.56
N LEU A 83 18.74 17.92 7.57
CA LEU A 83 17.54 18.27 8.33
C LEU A 83 16.38 18.71 7.42
N VAL A 84 16.30 18.12 6.23
CA VAL A 84 15.00 17.96 5.57
C VAL A 84 14.25 16.87 6.34
N ASP A 85 13.39 17.28 7.28
CA ASP A 85 12.40 16.38 7.85
C ASP A 85 11.67 15.65 6.72
N ALA A 86 11.41 14.36 6.91
CA ALA A 86 10.58 13.57 6.01
C ALA A 86 9.10 13.99 6.15
N GLN A 87 8.80 15.22 5.69
CA GLN A 87 7.47 15.81 5.75
C GLN A 87 6.47 14.86 5.09
N ALA A 88 5.51 14.37 5.88
CA ALA A 88 4.48 13.47 5.41
C ALA A 88 3.77 14.12 4.22
N THR A 89 3.79 13.44 3.07
CA THR A 89 3.16 13.99 1.87
C THR A 89 1.63 14.13 2.08
N PRO A 90 0.97 15.14 1.49
CA PRO A 90 -0.50 15.29 1.58
C PRO A 90 -1.30 14.08 1.09
N ASP A 91 -0.64 13.16 0.39
CA ASP A 91 -1.19 11.93 -0.17
C ASP A 91 -1.33 10.77 0.84
N ASP A 92 -0.76 10.85 2.05
CA ASP A 92 -0.68 9.74 3.01
C ASP A 92 -1.87 9.70 4.00
N LEU A 93 -2.56 8.54 4.07
CA LEU A 93 -3.69 8.31 4.99
C LEU A 93 -3.31 8.35 6.48
N TYR A 94 -2.02 8.23 6.80
CA TYR A 94 -1.47 8.23 8.16
C TYR A 94 -0.56 9.44 8.43
N ALA A 95 -0.58 10.44 7.54
CA ALA A 95 0.15 11.70 7.74
C ALA A 95 -0.20 12.34 9.10
N ASN A 96 0.83 12.63 9.91
CA ASN A 96 0.71 13.21 11.25
C ASN A 96 0.03 12.29 12.30
N VAL A 97 0.17 10.96 12.16
CA VAL A 97 -0.29 9.98 13.16
C VAL A 97 0.91 9.32 13.86
N ASP A 98 1.31 9.86 15.02
CA ASP A 98 2.51 9.45 15.78
C ASP A 98 2.62 7.95 16.13
N SER A 99 1.51 7.20 16.10
CA SER A 99 1.49 5.75 16.37
C SER A 99 1.66 4.87 15.13
N VAL A 100 1.51 5.41 13.92
CA VAL A 100 1.68 4.66 12.66
C VAL A 100 2.92 5.18 11.94
N LEU A 101 3.93 4.31 11.79
CA LEU A 101 5.13 4.64 11.05
C LEU A 101 4.82 4.70 9.54
N SER A 102 4.71 5.91 8.98
CA SER A 102 4.68 6.12 7.53
C SER A 102 6.02 5.71 6.91
N LEU A 103 5.95 4.76 5.98
CA LEU A 103 7.08 4.23 5.23
C LEU A 103 6.96 4.59 3.75
N ASN A 104 8.10 4.67 3.08
CA ASN A 104 8.25 4.86 1.64
C ASN A 104 9.38 3.94 1.12
N ALA A 105 9.63 3.95 -0.18
CA ALA A 105 10.61 3.08 -0.83
C ALA A 105 12.04 3.16 -0.26
N SER A 106 12.46 4.32 0.29
CA SER A 106 13.81 4.48 0.85
C SER A 106 13.88 4.21 2.35
N THR A 107 12.77 4.30 3.09
CA THR A 107 12.73 4.03 4.54
C THR A 107 12.30 2.61 4.90
N PHE A 108 11.58 1.91 4.01
CA PHE A 108 11.01 0.58 4.29
C PHE A 108 12.06 -0.42 4.77
N ASP A 109 13.07 -0.67 3.95
CA ASP A 109 14.09 -1.71 4.20
C ASP A 109 14.85 -1.45 5.51
N SER A 110 15.31 -0.21 5.74
CA SER A 110 16.04 0.16 6.96
C SER A 110 15.19 0.15 8.25
N SER A 111 13.86 0.19 8.11
CA SER A 111 12.92 0.21 9.23
C SER A 111 12.45 -1.19 9.65
N ILE A 112 12.55 -2.16 8.73
CA ILE A 112 11.95 -3.51 8.82
C ILE A 112 12.99 -4.64 8.77
N PHE A 113 14.05 -4.53 7.97
CA PHE A 113 15.05 -5.59 7.83
C PHE A 113 16.23 -5.44 8.79
N ASP A 114 16.83 -6.58 9.16
CA ASP A 114 17.93 -6.73 10.13
C ASP A 114 17.63 -6.07 11.49
N ARG A 115 16.35 -6.09 11.90
CA ARG A 115 15.84 -5.46 13.12
C ARG A 115 15.75 -6.41 14.29
N ASN A 116 16.01 -5.91 15.50
CA ASN A 116 15.74 -6.62 16.76
C ASN A 116 14.30 -6.41 17.27
N ASP A 117 13.45 -5.81 16.44
CA ASP A 117 12.07 -5.43 16.69
C ASP A 117 11.22 -5.73 15.44
N ALA A 118 10.07 -6.39 15.62
CA ALA A 118 9.16 -6.77 14.55
C ALA A 118 8.43 -5.56 13.95
N THR A 119 7.80 -5.72 12.80
CA THR A 119 6.92 -4.68 12.21
C THR A 119 5.72 -5.30 11.52
N ILE A 120 4.52 -4.83 11.85
CA ILE A 120 3.31 -5.06 11.06
C ILE A 120 3.03 -3.84 10.18
N VAL A 121 3.01 -4.03 8.86
CA VAL A 121 2.90 -2.96 7.86
C VAL A 121 1.68 -3.15 6.96
N MET A 122 0.92 -2.08 6.73
CA MET A 122 -0.13 -2.05 5.72
C MET A 122 0.39 -1.51 4.39
N LEU A 123 0.34 -2.35 3.37
CA LEU A 123 0.52 -1.98 1.96
C LEU A 123 -0.84 -1.47 1.44
N TYR A 124 -0.97 -0.16 1.25
CA TYR A 124 -2.25 0.49 0.94
C TYR A 124 -2.16 1.42 -0.28
N SER A 125 -3.31 1.94 -0.71
CA SER A 125 -3.39 3.03 -1.69
C SER A 125 -4.34 4.11 -1.18
N ARG A 126 -3.98 5.39 -1.27
CA ARG A 126 -4.90 6.50 -0.94
C ARG A 126 -6.23 6.43 -1.72
N PHE A 127 -6.21 5.93 -2.94
CA PHE A 127 -7.39 5.78 -3.80
C PHE A 127 -8.26 4.55 -3.50
N CYS A 128 -7.84 3.69 -2.56
CA CYS A 128 -8.58 2.49 -2.17
C CYS A 128 -9.62 2.84 -1.09
N GLY A 129 -10.91 2.88 -1.46
CA GLY A 129 -11.99 3.19 -0.52
C GLY A 129 -12.09 2.24 0.69
N ALA A 130 -11.74 0.96 0.51
CA ALA A 130 -11.66 0.01 1.63
C ALA A 130 -10.51 0.34 2.60
N CYS A 131 -9.41 0.88 2.09
CA CYS A 131 -8.24 1.29 2.85
C CYS A 131 -8.54 2.55 3.66
N MET A 132 -9.14 3.57 3.03
CA MET A 132 -9.67 4.76 3.71
C MET A 132 -10.68 4.40 4.80
N GLY A 133 -11.61 3.48 4.51
CA GLY A 133 -12.63 3.01 5.46
C GLY A 133 -12.05 2.22 6.65
N PHE A 134 -10.89 1.58 6.46
CA PHE A 134 -10.20 0.80 7.48
C PHE A 134 -9.14 1.62 8.25
N ALA A 135 -8.62 2.72 7.69
CA ALA A 135 -7.60 3.55 8.32
C ALA A 135 -7.94 3.99 9.78
N PRO A 136 -9.18 4.39 10.14
CA PRO A 136 -9.53 4.69 11.53
C PRO A 136 -9.38 3.50 12.49
N ALA A 137 -9.57 2.26 12.00
CA ALA A 137 -9.32 1.05 12.78
C ALA A 137 -7.82 0.80 12.97
N TRP A 138 -7.03 0.96 11.92
CA TRP A 138 -5.57 0.81 11.96
C TRP A 138 -4.91 1.80 12.94
N ILE A 139 -5.35 3.06 12.93
CA ILE A 139 -4.86 4.09 13.85
C ILE A 139 -5.27 3.79 15.29
N ASN A 140 -6.52 3.37 15.54
CA ASN A 140 -6.98 3.00 16.88
C ASN A 140 -6.23 1.76 17.41
N PHE A 141 -5.96 0.78 16.56
CA PHE A 141 -5.08 -0.37 16.84
C PHE A 141 -3.66 0.07 17.20
N ALA A 142 -3.06 0.99 16.43
CA ALA A 142 -1.72 1.50 16.68
C ALA A 142 -1.59 2.22 18.03
N GLU A 143 -2.56 3.06 18.41
CA GLU A 143 -2.63 3.64 19.77
C GLU A 143 -2.81 2.56 20.85
N ASN A 144 -3.65 1.53 20.61
CA ASN A 144 -3.85 0.38 21.50
C ASN A 144 -2.62 -0.54 21.66
N VAL A 145 -1.59 -0.37 20.82
CA VAL A 145 -0.35 -1.17 20.77
C VAL A 145 0.89 -0.32 21.03
N LYS A 146 0.73 1.00 21.26
CA LYS A 146 1.81 2.01 21.37
C LYS A 146 2.86 1.72 22.45
N GLY A 147 2.49 0.98 23.51
CA GLY A 147 3.44 0.50 24.53
C GLY A 147 4.39 -0.59 24.01
N TRP A 148 3.99 -1.38 23.02
CA TRP A 148 4.73 -2.55 22.52
C TRP A 148 5.88 -2.16 21.57
N LYS A 149 6.06 -0.86 21.30
CA LYS A 149 7.04 -0.26 20.37
C LYS A 149 8.51 -0.69 20.55
N ARG A 150 8.85 -1.30 21.69
CA ARG A 150 10.17 -1.89 21.97
C ARG A 150 10.39 -3.25 21.28
N PHE A 151 9.31 -3.92 20.90
CA PHE A 151 9.30 -5.28 20.34
C PHE A 151 8.59 -5.33 18.98
N VAL A 152 7.63 -4.44 18.73
CA VAL A 152 6.90 -4.38 17.45
C VAL A 152 6.41 -2.98 17.10
N LYS A 153 6.61 -2.58 15.84
CA LYS A 153 6.08 -1.35 15.23
C LYS A 153 4.78 -1.63 14.46
N VAL A 154 3.91 -0.62 14.38
CA VAL A 154 2.78 -0.56 13.44
C VAL A 154 3.09 0.47 12.36
N ALA A 155 2.94 0.11 11.09
CA ALA A 155 3.41 0.91 9.95
C ALA A 155 2.42 0.92 8.76
N GLY A 156 2.65 1.82 7.79
CA GLY A 156 1.90 1.86 6.53
C GLY A 156 2.72 2.47 5.39
N ILE A 157 2.49 2.03 4.15
CA ILE A 157 3.14 2.56 2.94
C ILE A 157 2.12 2.77 1.81
N ASN A 158 2.21 3.94 1.15
CA ASN A 158 1.27 4.38 0.12
C ASN A 158 1.70 3.92 -1.28
N CYS A 159 1.47 2.65 -1.58
CA CYS A 159 1.79 2.01 -2.85
C CYS A 159 1.09 2.63 -4.09
N ALA A 160 0.20 3.61 -3.89
CA ALA A 160 -0.33 4.45 -4.97
C ALA A 160 0.74 5.35 -5.61
N LEU A 161 1.82 5.66 -4.89
CA LEU A 161 2.89 6.52 -5.39
C LEU A 161 3.83 5.73 -6.31
N THR A 162 4.24 6.35 -7.42
CA THR A 162 5.05 5.71 -8.48
C THR A 162 6.39 5.16 -7.96
N LEU A 163 6.94 5.79 -6.91
CA LEU A 163 8.20 5.39 -6.28
C LEU A 163 8.01 4.22 -5.29
N ASP A 164 6.88 4.17 -4.58
CA ASP A 164 6.62 3.19 -3.51
C ASP A 164 6.01 1.88 -4.03
N GLY A 165 5.27 1.94 -5.15
CA GLY A 165 4.66 0.79 -5.81
C GLY A 165 5.62 -0.41 -5.96
N PRO A 166 6.82 -0.26 -6.56
CA PRO A 166 7.80 -1.35 -6.69
C PRO A 166 8.16 -2.02 -5.35
N LYS A 167 8.46 -1.22 -4.31
CA LYS A 167 8.79 -1.71 -2.97
C LYS A 167 7.65 -2.52 -2.37
N CYS A 168 6.39 -2.12 -2.58
CA CYS A 168 5.24 -2.89 -2.15
C CYS A 168 5.11 -4.23 -2.92
N ARG A 169 5.37 -4.25 -4.23
CA ARG A 169 5.31 -5.48 -5.05
C ARG A 169 6.36 -6.50 -4.63
N GLU A 170 7.60 -6.07 -4.44
CA GLU A 170 8.68 -6.89 -3.86
C GLU A 170 8.18 -7.62 -2.60
N ASN A 171 7.54 -6.86 -1.71
CA ASN A 171 7.02 -7.24 -0.41
C ASN A 171 5.64 -7.91 -0.40
N GLY A 172 5.16 -8.41 -1.55
CA GLY A 172 3.99 -9.31 -1.59
C GLY A 172 2.64 -8.61 -1.66
N LEU A 173 2.59 -7.37 -2.14
CA LEU A 173 1.34 -6.74 -2.55
C LEU A 173 0.69 -7.51 -3.71
N ASP A 174 -0.53 -8.01 -3.49
CA ASP A 174 -1.43 -8.47 -4.56
C ASP A 174 -2.60 -7.50 -4.79
N GLY A 175 -3.05 -6.79 -3.74
CA GLY A 175 -4.10 -5.79 -3.85
C GLY A 175 -4.33 -5.01 -2.56
N TYR A 176 -5.23 -4.04 -2.61
CA TYR A 176 -5.41 -3.08 -1.53
C TYR A 176 -6.64 -3.34 -0.66
N PRO A 177 -6.52 -3.31 0.68
CA PRO A 177 -5.26 -3.32 1.45
C PRO A 177 -4.64 -4.72 1.52
N THR A 178 -3.31 -4.80 1.64
CA THR A 178 -2.58 -6.01 2.07
C THR A 178 -1.85 -5.68 3.38
N VAL A 179 -1.84 -6.60 4.35
CA VAL A 179 -1.07 -6.43 5.60
C VAL A 179 -0.03 -7.54 5.73
N ARG A 180 1.18 -7.15 6.11
CA ARG A 180 2.35 -8.02 6.21
C ARG A 180 2.96 -7.89 7.60
N PHE A 181 3.28 -9.01 8.23
CA PHE A 181 4.03 -9.08 9.49
C PHE A 181 5.46 -9.52 9.19
N TYR A 182 6.44 -8.79 9.70
CA TYR A 182 7.86 -9.11 9.65
C TYR A 182 8.34 -9.30 11.09
N GLY A 183 8.88 -10.48 11.38
CA GLY A 183 9.33 -10.85 12.72
C GLY A 183 10.71 -10.30 13.07
N TYR A 184 11.20 -10.67 14.24
CA TYR A 184 12.57 -10.43 14.69
C TYR A 184 13.58 -10.92 13.63
N GLN A 185 14.52 -10.06 13.25
CA GLN A 185 15.57 -10.32 12.27
C GLN A 185 15.07 -10.91 10.93
N SER A 186 13.90 -10.45 10.44
CA SER A 186 13.57 -10.58 9.01
C SER A 186 14.68 -9.91 8.17
N THR A 187 15.17 -10.62 7.16
CA THR A 187 16.31 -10.25 6.30
C THR A 187 15.87 -9.70 4.95
N GLY A 188 14.62 -9.95 4.54
CA GLY A 188 14.10 -9.44 3.28
C GLY A 188 12.61 -9.74 3.01
N PRO A 189 12.11 -9.43 1.80
CA PRO A 189 10.69 -9.52 1.45
C PRO A 189 10.06 -10.91 1.61
N GLY A 190 10.86 -11.98 1.56
CA GLY A 190 10.42 -13.36 1.73
C GLY A 190 10.05 -13.73 3.18
N ASP A 191 10.64 -13.05 4.16
CA ASP A 191 10.40 -13.30 5.59
C ASP A 191 9.13 -12.62 6.13
N GLY A 192 8.38 -11.93 5.26
CA GLY A 192 7.09 -11.36 5.61
C GLY A 192 5.97 -12.40 5.52
N GLU A 193 5.13 -12.46 6.54
CA GLU A 193 3.90 -13.25 6.56
C GLU A 193 2.68 -12.38 6.20
N THR A 194 1.71 -12.91 5.45
CA THR A 194 0.49 -12.16 5.10
C THR A 194 -0.56 -12.32 6.20
N VAL A 195 -1.02 -11.22 6.77
CA VAL A 195 -2.05 -11.19 7.81
C VAL A 195 -3.43 -11.27 7.15
N LEU A 196 -4.03 -12.46 7.22
CA LEU A 196 -5.33 -12.77 6.61
C LEU A 196 -6.50 -12.25 7.45
N ASP A 197 -7.67 -12.12 6.81
CA ASP A 197 -8.96 -11.80 7.46
C ASP A 197 -8.95 -10.58 8.40
N ILE A 198 -8.07 -9.61 8.17
CA ILE A 198 -7.91 -8.43 9.03
C ILE A 198 -9.21 -7.60 9.19
N HIS A 199 -10.07 -7.62 8.18
CA HIS A 199 -11.39 -6.96 8.22
C HIS A 199 -12.42 -7.68 9.11
N ARG A 200 -12.24 -8.98 9.40
CA ARG A 200 -13.06 -9.73 10.35
C ARG A 200 -12.61 -9.46 11.80
N HIS A 201 -11.31 -9.37 12.02
CA HIS A 201 -10.68 -9.17 13.33
C HIS A 201 -10.50 -7.67 13.69
N ARG A 202 -11.35 -6.78 13.16
CA ARG A 202 -11.20 -5.31 13.26
C ARG A 202 -10.97 -4.81 14.69
N ASP A 203 -11.71 -5.37 15.64
CA ASP A 203 -11.71 -4.94 17.03
C ASP A 203 -10.76 -5.80 17.90
N GLU A 204 -10.15 -6.83 17.30
CA GLU A 204 -9.24 -7.80 17.93
C GLU A 204 -7.79 -7.68 17.44
N LEU A 205 -7.46 -6.67 16.63
CA LEU A 205 -6.13 -6.48 16.04
C LEU A 205 -4.95 -6.57 17.03
N PRO A 206 -5.03 -6.08 18.29
CA PRO A 206 -3.98 -6.31 19.28
C PRO A 206 -3.77 -7.80 19.61
N LEU A 207 -4.85 -8.59 19.70
CA LEU A 207 -4.77 -10.03 19.94
C LEU A 207 -4.24 -10.76 18.70
N LEU A 208 -4.66 -10.36 17.50
CA LEU A 208 -4.11 -10.91 16.25
C LEU A 208 -2.60 -10.66 16.16
N LEU A 209 -2.15 -9.43 16.44
CA LEU A 209 -0.72 -9.11 16.49
C LEU A 209 0.02 -9.93 17.56
N ALA A 210 -0.55 -10.05 18.76
CA ALA A 210 0.04 -10.88 19.82
C ALA A 210 0.16 -12.36 19.43
N LYS A 211 -0.70 -12.90 18.55
CA LYS A 211 -0.57 -14.28 18.03
C LYS A 211 0.66 -14.42 17.12
N TYR A 212 0.88 -13.48 16.20
CA TYR A 212 2.10 -13.43 15.38
C TYR A 212 3.36 -13.23 16.24
N MET A 213 3.32 -12.37 17.26
CA MET A 213 4.44 -12.17 18.20
C MET A 213 4.78 -13.45 18.99
N VAL A 214 3.78 -14.24 19.39
CA VAL A 214 4.00 -15.55 20.02
C VAL A 214 4.62 -16.56 19.04
N GLN A 215 4.20 -16.57 17.78
CA GLN A 215 4.75 -17.46 16.75
C GLN A 215 6.22 -17.15 16.47
N ASP A 216 6.56 -15.88 16.26
CA ASP A 216 7.93 -15.40 16.03
C ASP A 216 8.84 -15.65 17.26
N TRP A 217 8.33 -15.36 18.46
CA TRP A 217 9.06 -15.63 19.72
C TRP A 217 9.33 -17.11 19.92
N ASN A 218 8.36 -18.00 19.64
CA ASN A 218 8.57 -19.45 19.76
C ASN A 218 9.63 -19.97 18.77
N GLY A 219 9.74 -19.36 17.58
CA GLY A 219 10.73 -19.75 16.57
C GLY A 219 12.15 -19.23 16.84
N LYS A 220 12.30 -18.03 17.42
CA LYS A 220 13.58 -17.30 17.48
C LYS A 220 14.07 -16.96 18.89
N GLN A 221 13.20 -17.01 19.90
CA GLN A 221 13.42 -16.62 21.29
C GLN A 221 14.25 -15.31 21.45
N PRO A 222 13.77 -14.16 20.92
CA PRO A 222 14.54 -12.92 20.89
C PRO A 222 15.06 -12.44 22.25
N SER A 223 16.33 -12.04 22.30
CA SER A 223 16.93 -11.54 23.53
C SER A 223 16.35 -10.17 23.93
N GLY A 224 16.02 -10.01 25.22
CA GLY A 224 15.45 -8.78 25.77
C GLY A 224 13.95 -8.57 25.49
N TRP A 225 13.30 -9.44 24.72
CA TRP A 225 11.84 -9.53 24.65
C TRP A 225 11.27 -10.18 25.93
N PRO A 226 10.03 -9.89 26.32
CA PRO A 226 9.39 -10.60 27.43
C PRO A 226 9.16 -12.08 27.07
N ASN A 227 9.07 -12.92 28.10
CA ASN A 227 8.84 -14.37 27.93
C ASN A 227 7.38 -14.63 27.53
N LEU A 228 7.15 -14.98 26.26
CA LEU A 228 5.81 -15.29 25.72
C LEU A 228 5.44 -16.78 25.80
N ALA A 229 6.28 -17.61 26.43
CA ALA A 229 6.00 -19.04 26.57
C ALA A 229 4.87 -19.35 27.56
N PHE A 230 4.16 -20.44 27.28
CA PHE A 230 3.35 -21.13 28.28
C PHE A 230 4.24 -21.76 29.36
N VAL A 231 3.86 -21.62 30.63
CA VAL A 231 4.48 -22.35 31.74
C VAL A 231 4.36 -23.87 31.50
N PRO A 232 5.47 -24.62 31.50
CA PRO A 232 5.44 -26.07 31.33
C PRO A 232 4.73 -26.77 32.49
N THR A 233 3.98 -27.82 32.21
CA THR A 233 3.16 -28.55 33.21
C THR A 233 3.96 -29.24 34.32
N TYR A 234 5.29 -29.29 34.25
CA TYR A 234 6.17 -29.76 35.32
C TYR A 234 6.48 -28.66 36.38
N GLU A 235 6.26 -27.37 36.08
CA GLU A 235 6.40 -26.27 37.05
C GLU A 235 5.11 -26.17 37.89
N ASN A 236 4.84 -27.19 38.70
CA ASN A 236 3.58 -27.41 39.44
C ASN A 236 3.00 -26.15 40.12
N GLU A 237 3.86 -25.31 40.71
CA GLU A 237 3.53 -23.98 41.22
C GLU A 237 4.32 -22.93 40.43
N PRO A 238 3.68 -22.11 39.59
CA PRO A 238 4.34 -21.03 38.86
C PRO A 238 5.03 -20.05 39.82
N GLY A 239 6.34 -19.90 39.62
CA GLY A 239 7.22 -19.06 40.42
C GLY A 239 7.52 -17.70 39.80
N PHE A 240 8.11 -16.82 40.61
CA PHE A 240 8.79 -15.62 40.13
C PHE A 240 10.17 -16.00 39.56
N GLN A 241 10.43 -15.64 38.31
CA GLN A 241 11.75 -15.74 37.68
C GLN A 241 12.61 -14.50 38.00
N SER A 242 11.99 -13.34 38.19
CA SER A 242 12.66 -12.12 38.64
C SER A 242 12.90 -12.13 40.16
N PRO A 243 14.00 -11.53 40.66
CA PRO A 243 14.18 -11.30 42.09
C PRO A 243 13.43 -10.05 42.59
N TRP A 244 13.09 -9.09 41.71
CA TRP A 244 12.59 -7.77 42.09
C TRP A 244 11.06 -7.61 42.10
N ALA A 245 10.29 -8.28 41.22
CA ALA A 245 8.87 -7.96 41.06
C ALA A 245 8.05 -8.31 42.31
N PRO A 246 7.33 -7.37 42.97
CA PRO A 246 6.46 -7.67 44.10
C PRO A 246 5.18 -8.45 43.72
N TYR A 247 4.77 -8.44 42.44
CA TYR A 247 3.56 -9.11 41.96
C TYR A 247 3.84 -10.07 40.80
N LEU A 248 3.18 -11.24 40.84
CA LEU A 248 3.19 -12.25 39.79
C LEU A 248 1.77 -12.39 39.25
N VAL A 249 1.60 -12.06 37.97
CA VAL A 249 0.35 -12.10 37.23
C VAL A 249 0.34 -13.38 36.38
N LEU A 250 -0.59 -14.27 36.70
CA LEU A 250 -0.79 -15.54 35.99
C LEU A 250 -2.05 -15.42 35.12
N ILE A 251 -1.88 -15.59 33.81
CA ILE A 251 -2.98 -15.46 32.84
C ILE A 251 -3.26 -16.84 32.25
N ILE A 252 -4.45 -17.35 32.50
CA ILE A 252 -4.86 -18.71 32.12
C ILE A 252 -5.77 -18.62 30.89
N GLN A 253 -5.40 -19.33 29.83
CA GLN A 253 -6.05 -19.24 28.52
C GLN A 253 -6.01 -20.58 27.75
N SER A 254 -6.67 -20.65 26.59
CA SER A 254 -6.44 -21.70 25.61
C SER A 254 -5.05 -21.54 24.96
N ARG A 255 -4.58 -22.58 24.26
CA ARG A 255 -3.34 -22.49 23.46
C ARG A 255 -3.52 -21.72 22.14
N GLU A 256 -4.76 -21.54 21.69
CA GLU A 256 -5.07 -20.78 20.48
C GLU A 256 -5.20 -19.26 20.71
N ASP A 257 -5.43 -18.85 21.95
CA ASP A 257 -5.57 -17.44 22.32
C ASP A 257 -4.20 -16.76 22.44
N SER A 258 -4.18 -15.43 22.43
CA SER A 258 -2.96 -14.61 22.54
C SER A 258 -3.04 -13.53 23.64
N ILE A 259 -4.12 -13.51 24.43
CA ILE A 259 -4.41 -12.47 25.41
C ILE A 259 -3.32 -12.33 26.50
N GLY A 260 -2.75 -13.44 26.96
CA GLY A 260 -1.65 -13.44 27.93
C GLY A 260 -0.37 -12.84 27.36
N ALA A 261 -0.12 -13.01 26.06
CA ALA A 261 0.98 -12.36 25.37
C ALA A 261 0.71 -10.86 25.15
N ALA A 262 -0.51 -10.48 24.77
CA ALA A 262 -0.91 -9.07 24.67
C ALA A 262 -0.72 -8.32 26.01
N VAL A 263 -1.24 -8.87 27.11
CA VAL A 263 -1.09 -8.28 28.46
C VAL A 263 0.37 -8.30 28.94
N THR A 264 1.16 -9.29 28.53
CA THR A 264 2.62 -9.33 28.80
C THR A 264 3.37 -8.22 28.05
N LEU A 265 2.99 -7.93 26.81
CA LEU A 265 3.53 -6.81 26.02
C LEU A 265 3.05 -5.45 26.58
N ASP A 266 1.81 -5.36 27.09
CA ASP A 266 1.27 -4.16 27.74
C ASP A 266 2.01 -3.79 29.04
N LEU A 267 2.46 -4.78 29.81
CA LEU A 267 3.13 -4.60 31.09
C LEU A 267 4.67 -4.73 31.01
N SER A 268 5.22 -4.76 29.79
CA SER A 268 6.66 -4.97 29.52
C SER A 268 7.61 -3.90 30.09
N ASP A 269 7.12 -2.67 30.27
CA ASP A 269 7.85 -1.57 30.93
C ASP A 269 7.54 -1.47 32.45
N GLN A 270 6.66 -2.34 32.99
CA GLN A 270 6.19 -2.31 34.37
C GLN A 270 6.93 -3.33 35.25
N TYR A 271 8.21 -3.07 35.55
CA TYR A 271 9.10 -3.94 36.37
C TYR A 271 8.54 -4.42 37.72
N ALA A 272 7.45 -3.80 38.22
CA ALA A 272 6.77 -4.21 39.43
C ALA A 272 5.85 -5.44 39.28
N VAL A 273 5.52 -5.84 38.04
CA VAL A 273 4.79 -7.07 37.71
C VAL A 273 5.65 -7.98 36.84
N GLU A 274 5.64 -9.26 37.19
CA GLU A 274 6.06 -10.34 36.31
C GLU A 274 4.81 -11.05 35.78
N THR A 275 4.71 -11.27 34.47
CA THR A 275 3.63 -12.06 33.85
C THR A 275 4.11 -13.48 33.51
N ARG A 276 3.23 -14.48 33.67
CA ARG A 276 3.42 -15.83 33.14
C ARG A 276 2.11 -16.34 32.53
N ILE A 277 2.19 -17.03 31.40
CA ILE A 277 1.01 -17.52 30.64
C ILE A 277 0.78 -19.00 30.95
N LEU A 278 -0.43 -19.39 31.32
CA LEU A 278 -0.81 -20.77 31.64
C LEU A 278 -1.86 -21.29 30.66
N SER A 279 -1.80 -22.59 30.38
CA SER A 279 -2.92 -23.33 29.80
C SER A 279 -3.83 -23.81 30.94
N TYR A 280 -5.14 -23.92 30.71
CA TYR A 280 -6.07 -24.56 31.66
C TYR A 280 -5.73 -26.04 31.94
N LEU A 281 -4.89 -26.67 31.11
CA LEU A 281 -4.32 -28.01 31.34
C LEU A 281 -3.17 -28.02 32.36
N HIS A 282 -2.76 -26.87 32.90
CA HIS A 282 -1.68 -26.77 33.88
C HIS A 282 -2.17 -27.16 35.30
N PRO A 283 -1.41 -27.94 36.09
CA PRO A 283 -1.85 -28.39 37.42
C PRO A 283 -2.33 -27.25 38.35
N PHE A 284 -1.59 -26.13 38.37
CA PHE A 284 -2.01 -24.91 39.08
C PHE A 284 -3.38 -24.38 38.62
N ALA A 285 -3.66 -24.33 37.32
CA ALA A 285 -4.92 -23.81 36.80
C ALA A 285 -6.11 -24.69 37.26
N GLN A 286 -5.94 -26.02 37.14
CA GLN A 286 -6.93 -27.00 37.59
C GLN A 286 -7.16 -26.93 39.11
N ARG A 287 -6.10 -26.73 39.91
CA ARG A 287 -6.17 -26.55 41.37
C ARG A 287 -7.05 -25.38 41.80
N TYR A 288 -7.09 -24.30 41.01
CA TYR A 288 -7.97 -23.14 41.22
C TYR A 288 -9.27 -23.20 40.41
N GLY A 289 -9.64 -24.39 39.91
CA GLY A 289 -10.94 -24.67 39.28
C GLY A 289 -11.02 -24.34 37.78
N PHE A 290 -9.96 -23.83 37.15
CA PHE A 290 -9.93 -23.50 35.72
C PHE A 290 -9.68 -24.76 34.89
N ILE A 291 -10.75 -25.52 34.62
CA ILE A 291 -10.71 -26.85 34.00
C ILE A 291 -11.25 -26.89 32.57
N SER A 292 -11.89 -25.82 32.09
CA SER A 292 -12.55 -25.74 30.79
C SER A 292 -12.42 -24.37 30.14
N THR A 293 -12.56 -24.31 28.81
CA THR A 293 -12.49 -23.06 28.02
C THR A 293 -13.60 -22.06 28.35
N ALA A 294 -14.75 -22.52 28.84
CA ALA A 294 -15.87 -21.66 29.27
C ALA A 294 -15.53 -20.74 30.46
N GLN A 295 -14.39 -20.97 31.12
CA GLN A 295 -13.90 -20.21 32.28
C GLN A 295 -12.74 -19.27 31.92
N LEU A 296 -12.40 -19.16 30.63
CA LEU A 296 -11.21 -18.47 30.12
C LEU A 296 -11.61 -17.28 29.22
N PRO A 297 -10.77 -16.23 29.12
CA PRO A 297 -9.48 -16.05 29.80
C PRO A 297 -9.64 -15.73 31.28
N ALA A 298 -8.73 -16.22 32.11
CA ALA A 298 -8.75 -16.05 33.57
C ALA A 298 -7.46 -15.42 34.10
N LEU A 299 -7.56 -14.77 35.26
CA LEU A 299 -6.51 -13.97 35.90
C LEU A 299 -6.34 -14.37 37.36
N VAL A 300 -5.11 -14.69 37.74
CA VAL A 300 -4.70 -14.92 39.13
C VAL A 300 -3.51 -14.01 39.46
N ILE A 301 -3.56 -13.29 40.58
CA ILE A 301 -2.47 -12.40 41.02
C ILE A 301 -1.90 -12.92 42.34
N LYS A 302 -0.59 -13.17 42.41
CA LYS A 302 0.16 -13.56 43.62
C LYS A 302 1.04 -12.39 44.06
N ARG A 303 1.14 -12.12 45.37
CA ARG A 303 2.13 -11.19 45.95
C ARG A 303 3.37 -11.96 46.40
N ARG A 304 4.57 -11.42 46.20
CA ARG A 304 5.81 -12.04 46.70
C ARG A 304 5.73 -12.22 48.22
N GLY A 305 6.03 -13.42 48.71
CA GLY A 305 5.90 -13.80 50.13
C GLY A 305 4.49 -14.21 50.58
N SER A 306 3.45 -14.07 49.74
CA SER A 306 2.12 -14.60 50.06
C SER A 306 2.01 -16.07 49.68
N SER A 307 1.45 -16.90 50.58
CA SER A 307 1.14 -18.31 50.32
C SER A 307 -0.12 -18.51 49.48
N GLN A 308 -0.99 -17.50 49.39
CA GLN A 308 -2.24 -17.51 48.62
C GLN A 308 -2.26 -16.37 47.58
N PRO A 309 -2.99 -16.52 46.46
CA PRO A 309 -3.29 -15.41 45.57
C PRO A 309 -4.03 -14.27 46.28
N ILE A 310 -3.76 -13.03 45.86
CA ILE A 310 -4.47 -11.82 46.32
C ILE A 310 -5.66 -11.46 45.42
N PHE A 311 -5.77 -12.09 44.23
CA PHE A 311 -6.92 -12.02 43.35
C PHE A 311 -7.05 -13.31 42.52
N ILE A 312 -8.29 -13.74 42.28
CA ILE A 312 -8.67 -14.86 41.39
C ILE A 312 -9.96 -14.45 40.64
N SER A 313 -9.92 -14.46 39.30
CA SER A 313 -11.08 -14.16 38.45
C SER A 313 -12.19 -15.21 38.59
N GLN A 314 -13.42 -14.76 38.85
CA GLN A 314 -14.59 -15.65 38.98
C GLN A 314 -15.32 -15.90 37.65
N ASN A 315 -15.06 -15.07 36.64
CA ASN A 315 -15.64 -15.13 35.30
C ASN A 315 -14.54 -14.89 34.24
N PRO A 316 -14.74 -15.28 32.97
CA PRO A 316 -13.92 -14.85 31.85
C PRO A 316 -13.66 -13.33 31.83
N MET A 317 -12.46 -12.92 31.45
CA MET A 317 -12.01 -11.53 31.40
C MET A 317 -11.37 -11.17 30.06
N ASP A 318 -11.78 -10.05 29.46
CA ASP A 318 -11.10 -9.46 28.30
C ASP A 318 -9.80 -8.72 28.69
N ARG A 319 -9.01 -8.30 27.69
CA ARG A 319 -7.72 -7.62 27.87
C ARG A 319 -7.83 -6.35 28.73
N LYS A 320 -8.89 -5.55 28.53
CA LYS A 320 -9.14 -4.30 29.26
C LYS A 320 -9.57 -4.59 30.70
N ALA A 321 -10.42 -5.60 30.91
CA ALA A 321 -10.81 -6.06 32.24
C ALA A 321 -9.60 -6.59 33.03
N ILE A 322 -8.73 -7.40 32.41
CA ILE A 322 -7.49 -7.91 33.02
C ILE A 322 -6.57 -6.75 33.44
N LEU A 323 -6.26 -5.81 32.53
CA LEU A 323 -5.37 -4.69 32.85
C LEU A 323 -5.96 -3.74 33.92
N SER A 324 -7.28 -3.52 33.89
CA SER A 324 -7.96 -2.72 34.92
C SER A 324 -7.94 -3.41 36.30
N GLN A 325 -8.04 -4.73 36.34
CA GLN A 325 -7.99 -5.51 37.58
C GLN A 325 -6.57 -5.64 38.14
N ILE A 326 -5.55 -5.79 37.28
CA ILE A 326 -4.15 -5.71 37.70
C ILE A 326 -3.88 -4.33 38.30
N SER A 327 -4.34 -3.26 37.64
CA SER A 327 -4.17 -1.89 38.13
C SER A 327 -4.82 -1.65 39.50
N SER A 328 -6.09 -2.07 39.70
CA SER A 328 -6.78 -1.89 40.98
C SER A 328 -6.23 -2.77 42.12
N THR A 329 -5.67 -3.95 41.80
CA THR A 329 -5.06 -4.85 42.81
C THR A 329 -3.61 -4.47 43.17
N THR A 330 -2.89 -3.76 42.30
CA THR A 330 -1.44 -3.49 42.47
C THR A 330 -1.05 -2.02 42.55
N ASN A 331 -1.97 -1.08 42.26
CA ASN A 331 -1.72 0.35 42.03
C ASN A 331 -0.75 0.65 40.87
N ILE A 332 -0.43 -0.32 40.01
CA ILE A 332 0.35 -0.09 38.78
C ILE A 332 -0.56 0.57 37.74
N ALA A 333 0.00 1.49 36.94
CA ALA A 333 -0.76 2.22 35.93
C ALA A 333 -1.32 1.28 34.84
N ASN A 334 -2.63 1.34 34.58
CA ASN A 334 -3.25 0.66 33.44
C ASN A 334 -2.82 1.34 32.12
N PRO A 335 -2.09 0.67 31.21
CA PRO A 335 -1.63 1.28 29.96
C PRO A 335 -2.78 1.84 29.11
N LEU A 336 -3.90 1.12 29.05
CA LEU A 336 -5.07 1.48 28.24
C LEU A 336 -5.90 2.62 28.84
N ALA A 337 -5.69 3.00 30.11
CA ALA A 337 -6.40 4.13 30.72
C ALA A 337 -5.96 5.48 30.13
N SER A 338 -4.78 5.54 29.50
CA SER A 338 -4.30 6.73 28.77
C SER A 338 -5.00 6.93 27.42
N ILE A 339 -5.66 5.90 26.88
CA ILE A 339 -6.31 5.91 25.57
C ILE A 339 -7.70 6.53 25.72
N GLY A 340 -7.72 7.85 25.87
CA GLY A 340 -8.96 8.65 25.77
C GLY A 340 -9.63 8.44 24.40
N ALA A 341 -10.95 8.66 24.34
CA ALA A 341 -11.74 8.44 23.13
C ALA A 341 -11.09 9.15 21.92
N THR A 342 -10.63 8.36 20.94
CA THR A 342 -9.90 8.88 19.78
C THR A 342 -10.76 9.89 19.03
N LYS A 343 -10.31 11.15 18.99
CA LYS A 343 -10.91 12.18 18.13
C LYS A 343 -10.96 11.65 16.70
N PRO A 344 -12.01 11.96 15.90
CA PRO A 344 -12.05 11.56 14.49
C PRO A 344 -10.94 12.28 13.72
N ILE A 345 -9.82 11.60 13.48
CA ILE A 345 -8.62 12.15 12.84
C ILE A 345 -8.91 12.64 11.40
N LEU A 346 -9.90 12.06 10.73
CA LEU A 346 -10.41 12.51 9.43
C LEU A 346 -11.50 13.60 9.56
N GLN A 347 -11.21 14.68 10.31
CA GLN A 347 -11.94 15.95 10.18
C GLN A 347 -11.08 16.97 9.44
N VAL A 348 -11.06 16.82 8.11
CA VAL A 348 -10.43 17.77 7.20
C VAL A 348 -11.21 19.08 7.22
N ALA A 349 -10.52 20.20 7.46
CA ALA A 349 -11.15 21.50 7.60
C ALA A 349 -11.84 21.93 6.29
N GLN A 350 -13.16 22.17 6.35
CA GLN A 350 -13.96 22.55 5.18
C GLN A 350 -13.51 23.91 4.60
N ARG A 351 -12.90 23.89 3.42
CA ARG A 351 -12.74 25.08 2.57
C ARG A 351 -13.76 25.02 1.44
N ARG A 352 -14.96 25.56 1.69
CA ARG A 352 -16.00 25.72 0.65
C ARG A 352 -15.49 26.57 -0.51
N GLU A 353 -14.89 25.95 -1.52
CA GLU A 353 -14.82 26.53 -2.85
C GLU A 353 -16.24 26.59 -3.45
N SER A 354 -16.47 27.56 -4.33
CA SER A 354 -17.70 27.65 -5.11
C SER A 354 -17.88 26.45 -6.03
N ALA A 355 -19.14 26.16 -6.41
CA ALA A 355 -19.47 25.14 -7.40
C ALA A 355 -18.94 25.52 -8.80
N ASP A 356 -17.68 25.18 -9.07
CA ASP A 356 -17.02 25.34 -10.36
C ASP A 356 -17.56 24.29 -11.37
N PRO A 357 -18.13 24.70 -12.53
CA PRO A 357 -18.59 23.77 -13.55
C PRO A 357 -17.52 22.82 -14.09
N ASN A 358 -16.24 23.20 -14.05
CA ASN A 358 -15.11 22.33 -14.45
C ASN A 358 -14.91 21.14 -13.49
N LYS A 359 -15.57 21.12 -12.33
CA LYS A 359 -15.58 19.99 -11.41
C LYS A 359 -16.62 18.90 -11.76
N ILE A 360 -17.42 19.08 -12.82
CA ILE A 360 -18.54 18.20 -13.21
C ILE A 360 -18.31 17.46 -14.54
N PHE A 361 -17.82 18.13 -15.58
CA PHE A 361 -17.71 17.56 -16.93
C PHE A 361 -16.59 16.53 -17.07
N VAL A 362 -16.51 15.82 -18.21
CA VAL A 362 -15.39 14.93 -18.53
C VAL A 362 -14.25 15.77 -19.11
N HIS A 363 -13.03 15.70 -18.56
CA HIS A 363 -11.86 16.41 -19.09
C HIS A 363 -10.78 15.45 -19.60
N VAL A 364 -10.09 15.84 -20.68
CA VAL A 364 -8.93 15.09 -21.23
C VAL A 364 -7.85 14.81 -20.18
N SER A 365 -7.64 15.72 -19.23
CA SER A 365 -6.63 15.57 -18.17
C SER A 365 -6.94 14.40 -17.24
N ASP A 366 -8.20 14.26 -16.80
CA ASP A 366 -8.63 13.15 -15.96
C ASP A 366 -8.58 11.82 -16.72
N LEU A 367 -9.01 11.81 -18.00
CA LEU A 367 -8.94 10.61 -18.85
C LEU A 367 -7.49 10.14 -19.06
N LYS A 368 -6.57 11.04 -19.47
CA LYS A 368 -5.15 10.69 -19.66
C LYS A 368 -4.47 10.28 -18.35
N SER A 369 -4.77 10.96 -17.24
CA SER A 369 -4.22 10.61 -15.92
C SER A 369 -4.75 9.27 -15.41
N GLY A 370 -6.02 8.96 -15.68
CA GLY A 370 -6.61 7.65 -15.42
C GLY A 370 -5.91 6.56 -16.21
N LEU A 371 -5.76 6.71 -17.53
CA LEU A 371 -5.05 5.75 -18.38
C LEU A 371 -3.58 5.59 -17.98
N ALA A 372 -2.88 6.67 -17.63
CA ALA A 372 -1.53 6.61 -17.10
C ALA A 372 -1.45 5.72 -15.85
N TYR A 373 -2.31 5.98 -14.85
CA TYR A 373 -2.31 5.21 -13.60
C TYR A 373 -2.77 3.75 -13.79
N MET A 374 -3.78 3.50 -14.65
CA MET A 374 -4.18 2.13 -15.04
C MET A 374 -2.98 1.34 -15.55
N LEU A 375 -2.27 1.87 -16.55
CA LEU A 375 -1.21 1.16 -17.26
C LEU A 375 0.11 1.15 -16.47
N ARG A 376 0.40 2.18 -15.67
CA ARG A 376 1.68 2.32 -14.95
C ARG A 376 1.69 1.74 -13.54
N HIS A 377 0.55 1.73 -12.85
CA HIS A 377 0.47 1.32 -11.43
C HIS A 377 -0.39 0.07 -11.23
N GLU A 378 -1.53 -0.04 -11.91
CA GLU A 378 -2.53 -1.09 -11.61
C GLU A 378 -2.37 -2.35 -12.48
N VAL A 379 -1.99 -2.23 -13.74
CA VAL A 379 -1.62 -3.40 -14.57
C VAL A 379 -0.40 -4.15 -14.01
N PRO A 380 0.73 -3.49 -13.70
CA PRO A 380 1.88 -4.16 -13.09
C PRO A 380 1.76 -4.38 -11.58
N LEU A 381 0.58 -4.23 -10.96
CA LEU A 381 0.38 -4.30 -9.49
C LEU A 381 0.87 -5.61 -8.86
N ARG A 382 0.85 -6.71 -9.63
CA ARG A 382 1.27 -8.07 -9.24
C ARG A 382 2.58 -8.43 -9.93
N LYS A 383 3.40 -9.30 -9.32
CA LYS A 383 4.70 -9.73 -9.89
C LYS A 383 4.59 -10.33 -11.30
N THR A 384 3.54 -11.09 -11.57
CA THR A 384 3.23 -11.70 -12.87
C THR A 384 1.80 -11.44 -13.31
N ILE A 385 1.58 -11.49 -14.62
CA ILE A 385 0.29 -11.40 -15.29
C ILE A 385 0.08 -12.73 -16.05
N GLU A 386 -0.73 -13.60 -15.47
CA GLU A 386 -1.05 -14.94 -15.98
C GLU A 386 -2.06 -14.88 -17.14
N TYR A 387 -2.37 -16.05 -17.72
CA TYR A 387 -3.21 -16.19 -18.90
C TYR A 387 -4.58 -15.46 -18.81
N GLU A 388 -5.38 -15.68 -17.77
CA GLU A 388 -6.69 -14.98 -17.64
C GLU A 388 -6.54 -13.46 -17.58
N GLN A 389 -5.56 -12.98 -16.78
CA GLN A 389 -5.31 -11.55 -16.58
C GLN A 389 -4.87 -10.90 -17.90
N ARG A 390 -4.01 -11.57 -18.66
CA ARG A 390 -3.59 -11.14 -20.01
C ARG A 390 -4.74 -11.10 -21.01
N VAL A 391 -5.62 -12.11 -21.03
CA VAL A 391 -6.80 -12.11 -21.93
C VAL A 391 -7.72 -10.94 -21.62
N ALA A 392 -8.01 -10.71 -20.33
CA ALA A 392 -8.78 -9.56 -19.88
C ALA A 392 -8.11 -8.22 -20.25
N LEU A 393 -6.78 -8.12 -20.10
CA LEU A 393 -6.01 -6.94 -20.45
C LEU A 393 -5.99 -6.68 -21.96
N HIS A 394 -5.83 -7.71 -22.80
CA HIS A 394 -5.85 -7.60 -24.25
C HIS A 394 -7.20 -7.07 -24.74
N GLU A 395 -8.32 -7.65 -24.28
CA GLU A 395 -9.66 -7.18 -24.64
C GLU A 395 -9.93 -5.75 -24.17
N PHE A 396 -9.47 -5.38 -22.98
CA PHE A 396 -9.60 -4.02 -22.46
C PHE A 396 -8.76 -3.01 -23.27
N LEU A 397 -7.47 -3.28 -23.52
CA LEU A 397 -6.60 -2.43 -24.34
C LEU A 397 -7.12 -2.27 -25.78
N ARG A 398 -7.65 -3.35 -26.37
CA ARG A 398 -8.27 -3.35 -27.70
C ARG A 398 -9.48 -2.41 -27.74
N ASN A 399 -10.33 -2.44 -26.72
CA ASN A 399 -11.49 -1.56 -26.61
C ASN A 399 -11.11 -0.11 -26.28
N LEU A 400 -10.06 0.13 -25.48
CA LEU A 400 -9.47 1.45 -25.27
C LEU A 400 -8.98 2.06 -26.60
N ALA A 401 -8.24 1.30 -27.41
CA ALA A 401 -7.72 1.76 -28.69
C ALA A 401 -8.81 1.97 -29.76
N ARG A 402 -9.90 1.19 -29.71
CA ARG A 402 -11.02 1.25 -30.68
C ARG A 402 -11.99 2.40 -30.40
N TYR A 403 -12.34 2.65 -29.13
CA TYR A 403 -13.50 3.49 -28.79
C TYR A 403 -13.17 4.79 -28.06
N LEU A 404 -12.03 4.94 -27.39
CA LEU A 404 -11.72 6.21 -26.76
C LEU A 404 -11.26 7.24 -27.83
N PRO A 405 -11.76 8.49 -27.79
CA PRO A 405 -11.36 9.56 -28.72
C PRO A 405 -9.99 10.11 -28.34
N LEU A 406 -8.95 9.32 -28.59
CA LEU A 406 -7.57 9.61 -28.20
C LEU A 406 -6.75 10.13 -29.39
N GLU A 407 -5.66 10.82 -29.08
CA GLU A 407 -4.70 11.27 -30.09
C GLU A 407 -3.98 10.07 -30.74
N ARG A 408 -3.60 10.23 -32.01
CA ARG A 408 -3.02 9.17 -32.86
C ARG A 408 -1.85 8.43 -32.20
N ASN A 409 -0.96 9.15 -31.52
CA ASN A 409 0.20 8.58 -30.83
C ASN A 409 -0.22 7.61 -29.69
N LEU A 410 -1.28 7.96 -28.95
CA LEU A 410 -1.80 7.12 -27.88
C LEU A 410 -2.54 5.89 -28.43
N VAL A 411 -3.29 6.04 -29.52
CA VAL A 411 -3.94 4.91 -30.21
C VAL A 411 -2.89 3.89 -30.69
N TYR A 412 -1.79 4.35 -31.29
CA TYR A 412 -0.69 3.46 -31.70
C TYR A 412 0.03 2.82 -30.50
N MET A 413 0.29 3.57 -29.43
CA MET A 413 0.83 3.01 -28.17
C MET A 413 -0.08 1.91 -27.59
N LEU A 414 -1.40 2.11 -27.57
CA LEU A 414 -2.36 1.12 -27.08
C LEU A 414 -2.42 -0.12 -27.97
N HIS A 415 -2.33 0.01 -29.30
CA HIS A 415 -2.21 -1.13 -30.21
C HIS A 415 -0.91 -1.92 -30.00
N GLU A 416 0.23 -1.24 -29.80
CA GLU A 416 1.51 -1.86 -29.46
C GLU A 416 1.45 -2.63 -28.13
N LEU A 417 0.81 -2.08 -27.09
CA LEU A 417 0.55 -2.78 -25.83
C LEU A 417 -0.40 -3.99 -26.03
N THR A 418 -1.46 -3.83 -26.82
CA THR A 418 -2.44 -4.89 -27.14
C THR A 418 -1.75 -6.09 -27.80
N SER A 419 -0.87 -5.83 -28.76
CA SER A 419 -0.05 -6.85 -29.45
C SER A 419 1.00 -7.47 -28.53
N PHE A 420 1.64 -6.69 -27.67
CA PHE A 420 2.64 -7.18 -26.72
C PHE A 420 2.06 -8.20 -25.72
N VAL A 421 0.89 -7.91 -25.15
CA VAL A 421 0.19 -8.81 -24.20
C VAL A 421 -0.14 -10.18 -24.82
N ASN A 422 -0.26 -10.26 -26.16
CA ASN A 422 -0.58 -11.49 -26.88
C ASN A 422 0.63 -12.16 -27.57
N ARG A 423 1.87 -11.71 -27.31
CA ARG A 423 3.08 -12.12 -28.08
C ARG A 423 3.56 -13.56 -27.85
N SER A 424 3.19 -14.17 -26.72
CA SER A 424 3.61 -15.50 -26.26
C SER A 424 2.52 -16.10 -25.40
N ASN A 425 2.53 -17.40 -25.11
CA ASN A 425 1.62 -18.02 -24.11
C ASN A 425 2.18 -18.02 -22.68
N ALA A 426 3.45 -17.60 -22.48
CA ALA A 426 4.06 -17.51 -21.15
C ALA A 426 3.43 -16.39 -20.28
N PRO A 427 3.47 -16.50 -18.94
CA PRO A 427 3.17 -15.39 -18.04
C PRO A 427 4.05 -14.18 -18.35
N LEU A 428 3.49 -12.98 -18.22
CA LEU A 428 4.21 -11.72 -18.44
C LEU A 428 4.67 -11.15 -17.10
N SER A 429 5.95 -10.79 -16.95
CA SER A 429 6.42 -10.16 -15.71
C SER A 429 5.98 -8.69 -15.63
N CYS A 430 5.85 -8.17 -14.41
CA CYS A 430 5.51 -6.76 -14.21
C CYS A 430 6.61 -5.81 -14.72
N ASP A 431 7.87 -6.26 -14.72
CA ASP A 431 9.02 -5.46 -15.13
C ASP A 431 9.14 -5.41 -16.66
N ASP A 432 8.85 -6.51 -17.37
CA ASP A 432 8.72 -6.53 -18.84
C ASP A 432 7.63 -5.56 -19.31
N TRP A 433 6.48 -5.54 -18.60
CA TRP A 433 5.38 -4.62 -18.88
C TRP A 433 5.77 -3.16 -18.60
N ILE A 434 6.40 -2.88 -17.46
CA ILE A 434 6.90 -1.55 -17.07
C ILE A 434 7.90 -1.02 -18.10
N GLN A 435 8.85 -1.86 -18.53
CA GLN A 435 9.84 -1.52 -19.55
C GLN A 435 9.17 -1.23 -20.91
N LYS A 436 8.27 -2.11 -21.37
CA LYS A 436 7.56 -1.92 -22.65
C LYS A 436 6.67 -0.67 -22.62
N TYR A 437 6.01 -0.36 -21.51
CA TYR A 437 5.25 0.87 -21.32
C TYR A 437 6.16 2.11 -21.46
N ASP A 438 7.32 2.11 -20.79
CA ASP A 438 8.25 3.24 -20.83
C ASP A 438 8.92 3.43 -22.21
N ASP A 439 9.21 2.34 -22.91
CA ASP A 439 9.72 2.39 -24.29
C ASP A 439 8.69 2.95 -25.26
N LEU A 440 7.40 2.62 -25.08
CA LEU A 440 6.33 3.17 -25.89
C LEU A 440 6.02 4.63 -25.55
N GLN A 441 6.06 5.02 -24.27
CA GLN A 441 6.01 6.43 -23.86
C GLN A 441 7.12 7.23 -24.56
N ARG A 442 8.37 6.73 -24.57
CA ARG A 442 9.48 7.35 -25.31
C ARG A 442 9.21 7.42 -26.82
N ALA A 443 8.84 6.29 -27.43
CA ALA A 443 8.67 6.18 -28.88
C ALA A 443 7.53 7.05 -29.44
N TYR A 444 6.45 7.24 -28.66
CA TYR A 444 5.25 7.99 -29.07
C TYR A 444 5.20 9.42 -28.51
N LEU A 445 6.32 9.95 -28.00
CA LEU A 445 6.48 11.33 -27.51
C LEU A 445 5.64 11.67 -26.25
N TYR A 446 5.60 10.74 -25.29
CA TYR A 446 4.90 10.84 -24.00
C TYR A 446 3.42 11.23 -24.11
N PRO A 447 2.59 10.43 -24.80
CA PRO A 447 1.16 10.70 -24.96
C PRO A 447 0.38 10.66 -23.63
N LEU A 448 0.88 9.94 -22.62
CA LEU A 448 0.33 9.91 -21.27
C LEU A 448 1.24 10.70 -20.30
N PRO A 449 0.69 11.38 -19.29
CA PRO A 449 1.49 12.10 -18.30
C PRO A 449 2.20 11.13 -17.35
N ASN A 450 3.39 11.52 -16.86
CA ASN A 450 4.15 10.74 -15.88
C ASN A 450 3.61 10.89 -14.44
N GLU A 451 2.93 12.01 -14.16
CA GLU A 451 2.26 12.32 -12.89
C GLU A 451 0.78 12.62 -13.16
N THR A 452 -0.11 12.18 -12.28
CA THR A 452 -1.57 12.32 -12.51
C THR A 452 -2.06 13.73 -12.23
N VAL A 453 -2.71 14.36 -13.21
CA VAL A 453 -3.27 15.72 -13.11
C VAL A 453 -4.79 15.65 -13.19
N TRP A 454 -5.43 15.69 -12.02
CA TRP A 454 -6.90 15.68 -11.89
C TRP A 454 -7.49 17.08 -12.04
N VAL A 455 -8.59 17.20 -12.79
CA VAL A 455 -9.37 18.43 -12.95
C VAL A 455 -10.77 18.16 -12.41
N ALA A 456 -11.64 17.50 -13.20
CA ALA A 456 -12.98 17.16 -12.78
C ALA A 456 -13.01 16.03 -11.75
N CYS A 457 -11.95 15.23 -11.63
CA CYS A 457 -11.80 14.21 -10.59
C CYS A 457 -10.95 14.65 -9.39
N LYS A 458 -10.55 15.92 -9.28
CA LYS A 458 -9.82 16.42 -8.10
C LYS A 458 -10.73 16.42 -6.85
N GLY A 459 -10.24 15.91 -5.73
CA GLY A 459 -10.95 15.97 -4.44
C GLY A 459 -10.86 17.34 -3.76
N SER A 460 -11.61 17.51 -2.67
CA SER A 460 -11.39 18.59 -1.69
C SER A 460 -10.01 18.51 -1.02
N ASN A 461 -9.43 17.31 -1.02
CA ASN A 461 -8.04 17.02 -0.69
C ASN A 461 -7.48 15.91 -1.60
N ASP A 462 -6.23 15.53 -1.37
CA ASP A 462 -5.51 14.57 -2.20
C ASP A 462 -5.82 13.09 -1.89
N ILE A 463 -6.51 12.76 -0.78
CA ILE A 463 -6.96 11.38 -0.49
C ILE A 463 -8.33 11.07 -1.10
N TYR A 464 -9.10 12.08 -1.52
CA TYR A 464 -10.42 11.90 -2.12
C TYR A 464 -10.40 11.87 -3.66
N ARG A 465 -11.42 11.19 -4.21
CA ARG A 465 -11.76 11.12 -5.65
C ARG A 465 -10.62 10.56 -6.51
N GLY A 466 -9.90 11.39 -7.28
CA GLY A 466 -8.74 11.00 -8.09
C GLY A 466 -8.99 9.83 -9.05
N TYR A 467 -8.09 8.85 -9.04
CA TYR A 467 -8.08 7.73 -9.97
C TYR A 467 -9.44 7.00 -10.10
N PRO A 468 -10.12 6.53 -9.02
CA PRO A 468 -11.44 5.90 -9.10
C PRO A 468 -12.51 6.73 -9.84
N CYS A 469 -12.46 8.06 -9.76
CA CYS A 469 -13.37 8.92 -10.53
C CYS A 469 -13.04 8.88 -12.03
N SER A 470 -11.75 8.96 -12.40
CA SER A 470 -11.32 8.85 -13.80
C SER A 470 -11.63 7.49 -14.41
N VAL A 471 -11.55 6.42 -13.62
CA VAL A 471 -11.90 5.04 -14.01
C VAL A 471 -13.36 4.96 -14.43
N TRP A 472 -14.28 5.52 -13.63
CA TRP A 472 -15.68 5.60 -14.02
C TRP A 472 -15.89 6.46 -15.27
N MET A 473 -15.22 7.61 -15.41
CA MET A 473 -15.29 8.42 -16.64
C MET A 473 -14.84 7.63 -17.87
N ILE A 474 -13.73 6.91 -17.80
CA ILE A 474 -13.22 6.06 -18.88
C ILE A 474 -14.22 4.95 -19.23
N PHE A 475 -14.79 4.27 -18.22
CA PHE A 475 -15.75 3.18 -18.45
C PHE A 475 -17.07 3.64 -19.08
N HIS A 476 -17.63 4.78 -18.64
CA HIS A 476 -18.84 5.33 -19.25
C HIS A 476 -18.58 5.91 -20.65
N LEU A 477 -17.41 6.52 -20.86
CA LEU A 477 -16.99 6.98 -22.19
C LEU A 477 -16.82 5.79 -23.17
N LEU A 478 -16.24 4.67 -22.71
CA LEU A 478 -16.12 3.45 -23.50
C LEU A 478 -17.48 2.90 -23.97
N THR A 479 -18.46 2.76 -23.06
CA THR A 479 -19.78 2.21 -23.43
C THR A 479 -20.55 3.17 -24.36
N VAL A 480 -20.45 4.48 -24.12
CA VAL A 480 -21.06 5.52 -24.95
C VAL A 480 -20.46 5.54 -26.37
N GLN A 481 -19.13 5.55 -26.50
CA GLN A 481 -18.49 5.60 -27.81
C GLN A 481 -18.67 4.29 -28.60
N ALA A 482 -18.62 3.13 -27.93
CA ALA A 482 -18.92 1.87 -28.60
C ALA A 482 -20.34 1.83 -29.19
N TYR A 483 -21.34 2.37 -28.47
CA TYR A 483 -22.68 2.56 -29.03
C TYR A 483 -22.67 3.54 -30.23
N ILE A 484 -22.04 4.71 -30.09
CA ILE A 484 -22.03 5.73 -31.15
C ILE A 484 -21.35 5.24 -32.43
N SER A 485 -20.21 4.55 -32.32
CA SER A 485 -19.47 4.02 -33.48
C SER A 485 -20.15 2.81 -34.11
N ASP A 486 -20.50 1.80 -33.31
CA ASP A 486 -20.76 0.45 -33.81
C ASP A 486 -22.23 -0.01 -33.69
N SER A 487 -23.13 0.74 -33.03
CA SER A 487 -24.53 0.29 -32.85
C SER A 487 -25.31 0.05 -34.15
N GLN A 488 -24.87 0.61 -35.27
CA GLN A 488 -25.49 0.36 -36.59
C GLN A 488 -25.00 -0.93 -37.25
N LEU A 489 -23.91 -1.55 -36.74
CA LEU A 489 -23.41 -2.82 -37.24
C LEU A 489 -24.34 -3.97 -36.86
N SER A 490 -24.43 -4.97 -37.74
CA SER A 490 -25.24 -6.19 -37.53
C SER A 490 -24.66 -7.12 -36.47
N ASN A 491 -23.35 -7.09 -36.26
CA ASN A 491 -22.61 -7.88 -35.27
C ASN A 491 -22.25 -7.10 -33.99
N PHE A 492 -22.93 -6.00 -33.70
CA PHE A 492 -22.71 -5.22 -32.47
C PHE A 492 -23.13 -6.02 -31.22
N ASP A 493 -22.16 -6.38 -30.40
CA ASP A 493 -22.37 -6.99 -29.09
C ASP A 493 -22.38 -5.92 -27.97
N PRO A 494 -23.53 -5.62 -27.33
CA PRO A 494 -23.62 -4.67 -26.23
C PRO A 494 -22.96 -5.17 -24.93
N VAL A 495 -22.60 -6.46 -24.82
CA VAL A 495 -21.93 -7.05 -23.66
C VAL A 495 -20.41 -6.88 -23.73
N ASN A 496 -19.80 -6.79 -24.93
CA ASN A 496 -18.35 -6.81 -25.13
C ASN A 496 -17.58 -5.78 -24.28
N VAL A 497 -18.00 -4.52 -24.32
CA VAL A 497 -17.34 -3.45 -23.57
C VAL A 497 -17.54 -3.60 -22.05
N PRO A 498 -18.77 -3.74 -21.53
CA PRO A 498 -19.01 -4.11 -20.13
C PRO A 498 -18.20 -5.34 -19.64
N TRP A 499 -18.05 -6.37 -20.47
CA TRP A 499 -17.26 -7.55 -20.15
C TRP A 499 -15.75 -7.25 -20.07
N SER A 500 -15.21 -6.48 -21.01
CA SER A 500 -13.80 -6.04 -20.96
C SER A 500 -13.51 -5.16 -19.73
N ILE A 501 -14.46 -4.31 -19.33
CA ILE A 501 -14.41 -3.51 -18.10
C ILE A 501 -14.40 -4.42 -16.86
N TYR A 502 -15.27 -5.43 -16.81
CA TYR A 502 -15.27 -6.42 -15.72
C TYR A 502 -13.97 -7.22 -15.66
N GLY A 503 -13.42 -7.62 -16.81
CA GLY A 503 -12.11 -8.28 -16.90
C GLY A 503 -11.01 -7.43 -16.26
N TYR A 504 -10.92 -6.14 -16.65
CA TYR A 504 -9.97 -5.22 -16.03
C TYR A 504 -10.18 -5.08 -14.52
N VAL A 505 -11.43 -4.88 -14.07
CA VAL A 505 -11.75 -4.69 -12.66
C VAL A 505 -11.42 -5.93 -11.82
N LYS A 506 -11.81 -7.13 -12.27
CA LYS A 506 -11.48 -8.41 -11.61
C LYS A 506 -9.96 -8.56 -11.44
N HIS A 507 -9.19 -8.31 -12.50
CA HIS A 507 -7.79 -8.73 -12.57
C HIS A 507 -6.76 -7.68 -12.16
N PHE A 508 -7.08 -6.38 -12.24
CA PHE A 508 -6.10 -5.30 -12.03
C PHE A 508 -6.54 -4.25 -10.99
N PHE A 509 -7.82 -3.85 -10.97
CA PHE A 509 -8.26 -2.70 -10.16
C PHE A 509 -7.91 -2.84 -8.66
N GLY A 510 -7.05 -1.97 -8.13
CA GLY A 510 -6.25 -2.30 -6.95
C GLY A 510 -7.06 -2.57 -5.68
N CYS A 511 -8.13 -1.82 -5.44
CA CYS A 511 -9.06 -2.05 -4.33
C CYS A 511 -9.85 -3.36 -4.54
N ARG A 512 -9.43 -4.44 -3.88
CA ARG A 512 -10.02 -5.79 -4.06
C ARG A 512 -11.50 -5.82 -3.65
N PHE A 513 -11.82 -5.30 -2.46
CA PHE A 513 -13.22 -5.13 -2.00
C PHE A 513 -14.09 -4.35 -2.99
N CYS A 514 -13.54 -3.35 -3.68
CA CYS A 514 -14.27 -2.59 -4.70
C CYS A 514 -14.53 -3.47 -5.94
N ALA A 515 -13.51 -4.20 -6.39
CA ALA A 515 -13.59 -5.11 -7.53
C ALA A 515 -14.58 -6.27 -7.27
N ASP A 516 -14.56 -6.87 -6.08
CA ASP A 516 -15.49 -7.95 -5.70
C ASP A 516 -16.94 -7.48 -5.69
N ASN A 517 -17.20 -6.28 -5.16
CA ASN A 517 -18.54 -5.72 -5.12
C ASN A 517 -19.08 -5.34 -6.51
N PHE A 518 -18.22 -4.88 -7.42
CA PHE A 518 -18.58 -4.73 -8.85
C PHE A 518 -18.83 -6.10 -9.50
N GLY A 519 -17.95 -7.07 -9.25
CA GLY A 519 -18.00 -8.43 -9.78
C GLY A 519 -19.31 -9.17 -9.48
N LYS A 520 -19.86 -9.04 -8.27
CA LYS A 520 -21.17 -9.61 -7.86
C LYS A 520 -22.33 -9.26 -8.81
N SER A 521 -22.26 -8.09 -9.47
CA SER A 521 -23.25 -7.66 -10.48
C SER A 521 -22.77 -7.93 -11.91
N ALA A 522 -21.47 -7.75 -12.17
CA ALA A 522 -20.88 -7.90 -13.50
C ALA A 522 -20.91 -9.36 -14.01
N GLN A 523 -20.70 -10.35 -13.15
CA GLN A 523 -20.82 -11.77 -13.48
C GLN A 523 -22.19 -12.18 -14.03
N LYS A 524 -23.21 -11.33 -13.85
CA LYS A 524 -24.60 -11.56 -14.28
C LYS A 524 -25.05 -10.57 -15.36
N MET A 525 -24.15 -9.80 -15.96
CA MET A 525 -24.51 -8.70 -16.88
C MET A 525 -25.32 -9.16 -18.10
N ALA A 526 -25.09 -10.37 -18.62
CA ALA A 526 -25.87 -10.94 -19.73
C ALA A 526 -27.36 -11.16 -19.39
N ASN A 527 -27.73 -11.20 -18.11
CA ASN A 527 -29.12 -11.28 -17.65
C ASN A 527 -29.81 -9.91 -17.58
N PHE A 528 -29.11 -8.83 -17.96
CA PHE A 528 -29.59 -7.44 -17.89
C PHE A 528 -29.26 -6.61 -19.13
N ILE A 529 -28.50 -7.16 -20.07
CA ILE A 529 -28.07 -6.50 -21.31
C ILE A 529 -28.64 -7.34 -22.46
N HIS A 530 -29.67 -6.82 -23.14
CA HIS A 530 -30.37 -7.53 -24.21
C HIS A 530 -30.44 -6.71 -25.51
N ASN A 531 -30.55 -5.40 -25.38
CA ASN A 531 -30.65 -4.44 -26.48
C ASN A 531 -29.34 -3.63 -26.63
N LYS A 532 -29.16 -2.99 -27.79
CA LYS A 532 -27.94 -2.23 -28.10
C LYS A 532 -27.68 -1.08 -27.11
N THR A 533 -28.72 -0.52 -26.50
CA THR A 533 -28.68 0.54 -25.48
C THR A 533 -28.17 0.07 -24.11
N ASP A 534 -28.29 -1.22 -23.82
CA ASP A 534 -28.35 -1.68 -22.42
C ASP A 534 -26.96 -1.72 -21.77
N GLY A 535 -25.88 -1.84 -22.55
CA GLY A 535 -24.51 -1.76 -22.02
C GLY A 535 -24.20 -0.39 -21.38
N VAL A 536 -24.78 0.70 -21.91
CA VAL A 536 -24.66 2.05 -21.34
C VAL A 536 -25.52 2.18 -20.09
N LEU A 537 -26.79 1.77 -20.16
CA LEU A 537 -27.73 1.87 -19.04
C LEU A 537 -27.37 0.94 -17.88
N TRP A 538 -26.81 -0.24 -18.15
CA TRP A 538 -26.33 -1.18 -17.14
C TRP A 538 -25.20 -0.57 -16.31
N LEU A 539 -24.18 -0.02 -16.96
CA LEU A 539 -23.05 0.60 -16.27
C LEU A 539 -23.49 1.83 -15.47
N TRP A 540 -24.42 2.62 -16.01
CA TRP A 540 -25.07 3.74 -15.31
C TRP A 540 -25.82 3.29 -14.05
N LYS A 541 -26.67 2.25 -14.14
CA LYS A 541 -27.38 1.64 -12.99
C LYS A 541 -26.39 1.10 -11.95
N SER A 542 -25.33 0.42 -12.37
CA SER A 542 -24.27 -0.06 -11.47
C SER A 542 -23.53 1.08 -10.75
N HIS A 543 -23.25 2.19 -11.44
CA HIS A 543 -22.61 3.36 -10.82
C HIS A 543 -23.55 4.07 -9.83
N ASN A 544 -24.83 4.24 -10.17
CA ASN A 544 -25.83 4.80 -9.25
C ASN A 544 -26.06 3.93 -8.01
N ARG A 545 -26.04 2.60 -8.18
CA ARG A 545 -26.05 1.65 -7.06
C ARG A 545 -24.82 1.81 -6.16
N ALA A 546 -23.63 1.98 -6.72
CA ALA A 546 -22.42 2.26 -5.94
C ALA A 546 -22.52 3.60 -5.19
N SER A 547 -23.02 4.66 -5.83
CA SER A 547 -23.27 5.95 -5.18
C SER A 547 -24.26 5.84 -4.01
N TYR A 548 -25.33 5.05 -4.14
CA TYR A 548 -26.28 4.81 -3.05
C TYR A 548 -25.61 4.21 -1.80
N PHE A 549 -24.79 3.17 -1.96
CA PHE A 549 -24.10 2.51 -0.84
C PHE A 549 -22.92 3.31 -0.26
N LEU A 550 -22.41 4.32 -0.97
CA LEU A 550 -21.28 5.15 -0.53
C LEU A 550 -21.71 6.53 0.02
N LYS A 551 -23.01 6.85 0.00
CA LYS A 551 -23.53 8.11 0.54
C LYS A 551 -23.42 8.14 2.08
N GLY A 552 -22.83 9.18 2.64
CA GLY A 552 -22.54 9.29 4.07
C GLY A 552 -21.42 8.38 4.59
N HIS A 553 -20.74 7.63 3.72
CA HIS A 553 -19.61 6.79 4.11
C HIS A 553 -18.33 7.63 4.27
N VAL A 554 -17.35 7.19 5.08
CA VAL A 554 -16.11 7.96 5.34
C VAL A 554 -15.21 8.17 4.10
N THR A 555 -15.51 7.47 3.00
CA THR A 555 -14.89 7.63 1.67
C THR A 555 -15.60 8.67 0.79
N GLU A 556 -16.73 9.21 1.24
CA GLU A 556 -17.40 10.33 0.59
C GLU A 556 -16.57 11.59 0.80
N ASP A 557 -16.32 12.30 -0.30
CA ASP A 557 -15.69 13.61 -0.27
C ASP A 557 -16.76 14.63 0.15
N PRO A 558 -16.57 15.41 1.24
CA PRO A 558 -17.59 16.34 1.73
C PRO A 558 -18.03 17.41 0.72
N GLU A 559 -17.23 17.72 -0.29
CA GLU A 559 -17.59 18.64 -1.38
C GLU A 559 -18.28 17.94 -2.56
N PHE A 560 -18.21 16.61 -2.63
CA PHE A 560 -18.75 15.79 -3.73
C PHE A 560 -19.60 14.60 -3.22
N PRO A 561 -20.76 14.89 -2.60
CA PRO A 561 -21.66 13.87 -2.07
C PRO A 561 -22.24 12.96 -3.15
N LYS A 562 -22.49 11.69 -2.80
CA LYS A 562 -22.94 10.61 -3.68
C LYS A 562 -24.45 10.70 -3.95
N ASN A 563 -24.84 11.72 -4.71
CA ASN A 563 -26.18 11.82 -5.24
C ASN A 563 -26.40 10.83 -6.40
N GLN A 564 -27.67 10.47 -6.64
CA GLN A 564 -28.03 9.73 -7.85
C GLN A 564 -27.84 10.65 -9.06
N PHE A 565 -27.21 10.13 -10.11
CA PHE A 565 -26.78 10.87 -11.28
C PHE A 565 -27.58 10.45 -12.53
N PRO A 566 -27.97 11.37 -13.43
CA PRO A 566 -27.94 12.82 -13.23
C PRO A 566 -28.93 13.24 -12.13
N TYR A 567 -28.58 14.28 -11.38
CA TYR A 567 -29.52 14.96 -10.48
C TYR A 567 -30.32 16.03 -11.24
N ARG A 568 -31.41 16.53 -10.67
CA ARG A 568 -32.42 17.35 -11.39
C ARG A 568 -31.84 18.66 -11.95
N GLU A 569 -30.85 19.21 -11.28
CA GLU A 569 -30.12 20.42 -11.64
C GLU A 569 -29.20 20.23 -12.86
N ILE A 570 -28.79 18.97 -13.15
CA ILE A 570 -28.04 18.60 -14.37
C ILE A 570 -28.97 18.14 -15.50
N CYS A 571 -30.05 17.42 -15.17
CA CYS A 571 -31.02 16.95 -16.16
C CYS A 571 -32.45 16.87 -15.61
N GLY A 572 -33.16 18.00 -15.59
CA GLY A 572 -34.55 18.06 -15.11
C GLY A 572 -35.51 17.17 -15.90
N THR A 573 -35.25 16.97 -17.19
CA THR A 573 -36.05 16.12 -18.10
C THR A 573 -35.73 14.63 -18.00
N CYS A 574 -34.69 14.22 -17.27
CA CYS A 574 -34.35 12.81 -17.07
C CYS A 574 -35.31 12.07 -16.13
N PHE A 575 -36.35 12.73 -15.62
CA PHE A 575 -37.27 12.22 -14.61
C PHE A 575 -38.72 12.18 -15.13
N ASN A 576 -39.42 11.09 -14.80
CA ASN A 576 -40.87 10.97 -14.97
C ASN A 576 -41.62 11.80 -13.89
N PRO A 577 -42.94 12.02 -14.05
CA PRO A 577 -43.73 12.79 -13.07
C PRO A 577 -43.77 12.20 -11.65
N ASP A 578 -43.61 10.88 -11.51
CA ASP A 578 -43.50 10.17 -10.23
C ASP A 578 -42.11 10.31 -9.56
N GLY A 579 -41.15 10.92 -10.25
CA GLY A 579 -39.76 11.06 -9.81
C GLY A 579 -38.85 9.88 -10.13
N SER A 580 -39.34 8.83 -10.80
CA SER A 580 -38.50 7.77 -11.37
C SER A 580 -37.66 8.29 -12.55
N TYR A 581 -36.58 7.59 -12.91
CA TYR A 581 -35.77 7.95 -14.08
C TYR A 581 -36.48 7.55 -15.39
N ASN A 582 -36.54 8.47 -16.34
CA ASN A 582 -36.90 8.17 -17.71
C ASN A 582 -35.68 7.62 -18.45
N GLU A 583 -35.54 6.30 -18.54
CA GLU A 583 -34.32 5.68 -19.06
C GLU A 583 -33.99 6.06 -20.51
N ALA A 584 -34.99 6.35 -21.35
CA ALA A 584 -34.76 6.81 -22.72
C ALA A 584 -34.19 8.23 -22.77
N VAL A 585 -34.66 9.16 -21.92
CA VAL A 585 -34.07 10.51 -21.82
C VAL A 585 -32.71 10.46 -21.13
N VAL A 586 -32.55 9.62 -20.10
CA VAL A 586 -31.26 9.38 -19.44
C VAL A 586 -30.23 8.84 -20.43
N PHE A 587 -30.57 7.86 -21.27
CA PHE A 587 -29.68 7.33 -22.31
C PHE A 587 -29.18 8.45 -23.24
N ASN A 588 -30.10 9.25 -23.78
CA ASN A 588 -29.79 10.40 -24.63
C ASN A 588 -29.05 11.53 -23.90
N PHE A 589 -29.17 11.64 -22.58
CA PHE A 589 -28.33 12.51 -21.75
C PHE A 589 -26.90 11.94 -21.63
N LEU A 590 -26.74 10.65 -21.30
CA LEU A 590 -25.44 9.99 -21.12
C LEU A 590 -24.61 10.05 -22.41
N LEU A 591 -25.21 9.78 -23.57
CA LEU A 591 -24.52 9.88 -24.88
C LEU A 591 -23.91 11.28 -25.09
N ARG A 592 -24.64 12.35 -24.76
CA ARG A 592 -24.17 13.73 -24.89
C ARG A 592 -23.14 14.07 -23.80
N PHE A 593 -23.43 13.76 -22.54
CA PHE A 593 -22.60 14.12 -21.38
C PHE A 593 -21.19 13.53 -21.45
N TYR A 594 -21.04 12.26 -21.83
CA TYR A 594 -19.72 11.63 -21.94
C TYR A 594 -18.99 11.98 -23.24
N SER A 595 -19.69 12.31 -24.32
CA SER A 595 -19.06 12.75 -25.57
C SER A 595 -18.58 14.21 -25.54
N ASP A 596 -19.12 15.05 -24.65
CA ASP A 596 -18.76 16.47 -24.51
C ASP A 596 -17.48 16.67 -23.67
N ILE A 597 -16.37 16.12 -24.17
CA ILE A 597 -15.08 16.10 -23.48
C ILE A 597 -14.41 17.47 -23.54
N LYS A 598 -14.08 18.03 -22.38
CA LYS A 598 -13.47 19.35 -22.21
C LYS A 598 -11.95 19.29 -22.26
N THR A 599 -11.36 20.26 -22.94
CA THR A 599 -9.93 20.60 -22.81
C THR A 599 -9.78 21.69 -21.76
N PHE A 600 -9.15 21.35 -20.64
CA PHE A 600 -8.71 22.32 -19.63
C PHE A 600 -7.22 22.13 -19.42
N ILE A 601 -6.46 23.21 -19.54
CA ILE A 601 -5.04 23.26 -19.20
C ILE A 601 -4.95 24.02 -17.87
N PRO A 602 -4.66 23.33 -16.75
CA PRO A 602 -4.39 24.03 -15.50
C PRO A 602 -3.27 25.05 -15.71
N GLN A 603 -3.41 26.23 -15.11
CA GLN A 603 -2.32 27.22 -15.03
C GLN A 603 -1.26 26.69 -14.06
N VAL A 604 -0.44 25.73 -14.51
CA VAL A 604 0.72 25.23 -13.77
C VAL A 604 1.59 26.44 -13.46
N GLY A 605 1.82 26.68 -12.17
CA GLY A 605 2.59 27.81 -11.69
C GLY A 605 3.94 27.85 -12.41
N ARG A 606 4.24 28.96 -13.09
CA ARG A 606 5.47 29.08 -13.89
C ARG A 606 6.66 28.67 -13.03
N PRO A 607 7.55 27.78 -13.51
CA PRO A 607 8.85 27.60 -12.88
C PRO A 607 9.50 28.96 -12.67
N LEU A 608 10.04 29.21 -11.47
CA LEU A 608 10.69 30.48 -11.16
C LEU A 608 11.74 30.78 -12.23
N ALA A 609 11.45 31.75 -13.08
CA ALA A 609 12.23 32.01 -14.26
C ALA A 609 13.65 32.40 -13.84
N TYR A 610 14.64 31.59 -14.24
CA TYR A 610 16.05 31.88 -14.02
C TYR A 610 16.33 33.34 -14.38
N GLY A 611 16.83 34.10 -13.41
CA GLY A 611 16.70 35.55 -13.41
C GLY A 611 17.22 36.16 -14.72
N LYS A 612 16.37 37.00 -15.36
CA LYS A 612 16.83 37.85 -16.47
C LYS A 612 18.04 38.63 -15.99
N ILE A 613 19.21 38.31 -16.54
CA ILE A 613 20.42 39.11 -16.33
C ILE A 613 20.15 40.48 -16.95
N ILE A 614 19.81 41.45 -16.11
CA ILE A 614 19.59 42.84 -16.54
C ILE A 614 20.93 43.37 -16.98
N ASN A 615 21.13 43.45 -18.29
CA ASN A 615 22.36 43.91 -18.90
C ASN A 615 22.42 45.45 -18.87
N SER A 616 22.62 45.99 -17.67
CA SER A 616 22.66 47.43 -17.38
C SER A 616 23.90 48.08 -17.97
N ARG A 617 23.82 48.45 -19.26
CA ARG A 617 24.81 49.32 -19.90
C ARG A 617 24.95 50.61 -19.09
N HIS A 618 26.17 50.93 -18.66
CA HIS A 618 26.49 52.25 -18.12
C HIS A 618 26.09 53.34 -19.12
N ARG A 619 25.45 54.39 -18.62
CA ARG A 619 25.72 55.76 -19.06
C ARG A 619 26.48 56.45 -17.94
N GLY A 620 27.57 57.13 -18.28
CA GLY A 620 28.19 58.10 -17.38
C GLY A 620 27.37 59.40 -17.30
N PRO A 621 27.75 60.35 -16.44
CA PRO A 621 27.11 61.67 -16.40
C PRO A 621 27.41 62.46 -17.68
N GLY A 622 26.38 63.16 -18.17
CA GLY A 622 26.37 63.98 -19.38
C GLY A 622 24.94 64.41 -19.68
#